data_AF-A0A5B0LX80-F1
#
_entry.id   AF-A0A5B0LX80-F1
#
_cell.length_a   1.000
_cell.length_b   1.000
_cell.length_c   1.000
_cell.angle_alpha   90.00
_cell.angle_beta   90.00
_cell.angle_gamma   90.00
#
_symmetry.space_group_name_H-M   'P 1'
#
loop_
_entity.id
_entity.type
_entity.pdbx_description
1 polymer ?
#
loop_
_entity_poly.entity_id
_entity_poly.type
_entity_poly.pdbx_seq_one_letter_code
_entity_poly.pdbx_strand_id
1 'polypeptide(L)'
;MKLKTKEGFQAVYNWQYIHSLDFWSLVLSLACEKNSNGSRSEPSALQPLIYPLVQITIGVIKLIPTSQYYPLRFHCIRLLLRLIQQTGTFIPLTPFLLDMIDSPLFKRQPTSTSLKALDWGYLLRCPKSHENSRVYADGVAEETSYLLLEDHACMSKSIGFPELVLPALTSLKKFSKQFNKHQKLVGHIKTLVEKLEANKSFVEDKRAHLGFGPKDRARSLAFLADLPPEKTPLGAHLRLQSKIRDQKRAALDRSAHKNIQVDDD
;
A
#
# COMPACT_ATOMS: atom_id res chain seq x y z
N MET A 1 -10.90 21.21 -9.63
CA MET A 1 -9.76 21.69 -10.44
C MET A 1 -10.06 21.35 -11.89
N LYS A 2 -10.32 22.33 -12.76
CA LYS A 2 -10.55 22.07 -14.20
C LYS A 2 -9.24 21.54 -14.79
N LEU A 3 -9.22 20.27 -15.23
CA LEU A 3 -8.09 19.64 -15.92
C LEU A 3 -7.82 20.42 -17.22
N LYS A 4 -6.91 21.39 -17.17
CA LYS A 4 -6.45 22.09 -18.38
C LYS A 4 -5.53 21.14 -19.16
N THR A 5 -5.93 20.92 -20.42
CA THR A 5 -5.30 20.20 -21.53
C THR A 5 -4.98 18.71 -21.36
N LYS A 6 -5.36 17.93 -22.38
CA LYS A 6 -5.03 16.50 -22.53
C LYS A 6 -3.51 16.28 -22.45
N GLU A 7 -2.72 17.26 -22.90
CA GLU A 7 -1.25 17.23 -22.83
C GLU A 7 -0.73 17.27 -21.38
N GLY A 8 -1.38 18.04 -20.50
CA GLY A 8 -0.86 18.31 -19.14
C GLY A 8 -0.79 17.06 -18.25
N PHE A 9 -1.78 16.17 -18.32
CA PHE A 9 -1.75 14.95 -17.51
C PHE A 9 -0.85 13.87 -18.14
N GLN A 10 -0.68 13.84 -19.46
CA GLN A 10 0.20 12.89 -20.14
C GLN A 10 1.67 13.11 -19.78
N ALA A 11 2.05 14.36 -19.48
CA ALA A 11 3.36 14.70 -18.94
C ALA A 11 3.65 14.08 -17.56
N VAL A 12 2.60 13.74 -16.79
CA VAL A 12 2.71 13.14 -15.45
C VAL A 12 2.44 11.63 -15.48
N TYR A 13 1.46 11.17 -16.26
CA TYR A 13 1.01 9.78 -16.30
C TYR A 13 1.78 8.97 -17.33
N ASN A 14 3.10 8.91 -17.17
CA ASN A 14 4.01 8.14 -18.02
C ASN A 14 5.13 7.49 -17.17
N TRP A 15 5.85 6.56 -17.78
CA TRP A 15 6.89 5.79 -17.08
C TRP A 15 8.06 6.67 -16.64
N GLN A 16 8.48 7.64 -17.44
CA GLN A 16 9.59 8.53 -17.07
C GLN A 16 9.30 9.28 -15.77
N TYR A 17 8.08 9.80 -15.61
CA TYR A 17 7.67 10.49 -14.40
C TYR A 17 7.62 9.54 -13.19
N ILE A 18 6.99 8.38 -13.34
CA ILE A 18 6.87 7.39 -12.26
C ILE A 18 8.23 6.83 -11.83
N HIS A 19 9.12 6.56 -12.79
CA HIS A 19 10.49 6.14 -12.48
C HIS A 19 11.30 7.25 -11.81
N SER A 20 11.07 8.52 -12.16
CA SER A 20 11.69 9.65 -11.47
C SER A 20 11.26 9.71 -10.00
N LEU A 21 9.96 9.54 -9.73
CA LEU A 21 9.46 9.46 -8.34
C LEU A 21 10.03 8.25 -7.60
N ASP A 22 10.08 7.09 -8.25
CA ASP A 22 10.63 5.86 -7.68
C ASP A 22 12.12 6.00 -7.33
N PHE A 23 12.90 6.57 -8.26
CA PHE A 23 14.31 6.90 -8.03
C PHE A 23 14.49 7.80 -6.82
N TRP A 24 13.76 8.93 -6.75
CA TRP A 24 13.86 9.82 -5.59
C TRP A 24 13.39 9.17 -4.29
N SER A 25 12.40 8.27 -4.36
CA SER A 25 11.99 7.50 -3.18
C SER A 25 13.11 6.58 -2.68
N LEU A 26 13.91 5.97 -3.58
CA LEU A 26 15.08 5.16 -3.22
C LEU A 26 16.17 6.02 -2.59
N VAL A 27 16.52 7.13 -3.25
CA VAL A 27 17.56 8.04 -2.77
C VAL A 27 17.24 8.54 -1.37
N LEU A 28 16.01 9.03 -1.13
CA LEU A 28 15.62 9.53 0.18
C LEU A 28 15.48 8.42 1.22
N SER A 29 15.03 7.22 0.83
CA SER A 29 14.97 6.07 1.73
C SER A 29 16.35 5.69 2.26
N LEU A 30 17.35 5.64 1.37
CA LEU A 30 18.73 5.30 1.74
C LEU A 30 19.40 6.44 2.50
N ALA A 31 19.23 7.68 2.05
CA ALA A 31 19.90 8.84 2.64
C ALA A 31 19.32 9.26 3.99
N CYS A 32 18.07 8.87 4.30
CA CYS A 32 17.35 9.25 5.52
C CYS A 32 16.93 8.02 6.34
N GLU A 33 17.67 6.92 6.24
CA GLU A 33 17.34 5.67 6.94
C GLU A 33 17.34 5.87 8.46
N LYS A 34 16.33 5.33 9.14
CA LYS A 34 16.15 5.50 10.60
C LYS A 34 17.26 4.83 11.44
N ASN A 35 17.99 3.87 10.85
CA ASN A 35 18.98 3.03 11.54
C ASN A 35 20.43 3.29 11.14
N SER A 36 20.69 4.29 10.29
CA SER A 36 22.07 4.71 10.01
C SER A 36 22.61 5.48 11.21
N ASN A 37 23.34 4.77 12.07
CA ASN A 37 24.36 5.21 13.02
C ASN A 37 23.97 5.17 14.50
N GLY A 38 24.44 4.11 15.19
CA GLY A 38 24.50 3.94 16.65
C GLY A 38 25.44 4.92 17.38
N SER A 39 25.72 6.06 16.78
CA SER A 39 26.41 7.20 17.38
C SER A 39 25.83 8.43 16.71
N ARG A 40 25.28 9.37 17.50
CA ARG A 40 24.79 10.68 17.06
C ARG A 40 25.49 11.17 15.77
N SER A 41 24.76 11.57 14.75
CA SER A 41 24.63 13.00 14.49
C SER A 41 23.81 13.31 13.23
N GLU A 42 22.80 14.14 13.48
CA GLU A 42 22.09 14.99 12.54
C GLU A 42 21.20 14.33 11.47
N PRO A 43 19.97 14.87 11.31
CA PRO A 43 19.11 14.48 10.21
C PRO A 43 19.83 14.73 8.88
N SER A 44 19.69 13.80 7.94
CA SER A 44 20.21 13.97 6.59
C SER A 44 19.78 15.31 6.01
N ALA A 45 20.69 16.02 5.34
CA ALA A 45 20.37 17.27 4.64
C ALA A 45 19.26 17.10 3.59
N LEU A 46 19.01 15.86 3.14
CA LEU A 46 17.95 15.50 2.21
C LEU A 46 16.59 15.25 2.88
N GLN A 47 16.52 15.11 4.21
CA GLN A 47 15.27 14.82 4.91
C GLN A 47 14.13 15.82 4.62
N PRO A 48 14.38 17.14 4.48
CA PRO A 48 13.34 18.09 4.08
C PRO A 48 12.69 17.79 2.72
N LEU A 49 13.35 17.04 1.84
CA LEU A 49 12.81 16.67 0.52
C LEU A 49 11.77 15.56 0.58
N ILE A 50 11.64 14.84 1.70
CA ILE A 50 10.60 13.81 1.89
C ILE A 50 9.22 14.45 1.73
N TYR A 51 8.94 15.57 2.41
CA TYR A 51 7.62 16.19 2.35
C TYR A 51 7.21 16.63 0.92
N PRO A 52 8.05 17.37 0.16
CA PRO A 52 7.78 17.67 -1.25
C PRO A 52 7.53 16.42 -2.10
N LEU A 53 8.36 15.36 -1.98
CA LEU A 53 8.17 14.14 -2.75
C LEU A 53 6.83 13.46 -2.43
N VAL A 54 6.47 13.42 -1.14
CA VAL A 54 5.18 12.89 -0.69
C VAL A 54 4.02 13.70 -1.26
N GLN A 55 4.09 15.04 -1.20
CA GLN A 55 3.05 15.91 -1.75
C GLN A 55 2.89 15.77 -3.27
N ILE A 56 3.99 15.71 -4.01
CA ILE A 56 3.98 15.49 -5.46
C ILE A 56 3.34 14.14 -5.76
N THR A 57 3.76 13.08 -5.09
CA THR A 57 3.22 11.72 -5.30
C THR A 57 1.73 11.64 -4.96
N ILE A 58 1.29 12.27 -3.87
CA ILE A 58 -0.14 12.37 -3.54
C ILE A 58 -0.89 13.16 -4.62
N GLY A 59 -0.29 14.21 -5.17
CA GLY A 59 -0.81 14.96 -6.31
C GLY A 59 -1.04 14.05 -7.52
N VAL A 60 -0.08 13.17 -7.84
CA VAL A 60 -0.22 12.17 -8.90
C VAL A 60 -1.37 11.20 -8.61
N ILE A 61 -1.46 10.64 -7.40
CA ILE A 61 -2.54 9.72 -7.01
C ILE A 61 -3.93 10.33 -7.26
N LYS A 62 -4.07 11.63 -6.97
CA LYS A 62 -5.35 12.36 -7.03
C LYS A 62 -5.65 12.99 -8.40
N LEU A 63 -4.71 13.00 -9.35
CA LEU A 63 -4.83 13.77 -10.59
C LEU A 63 -6.03 13.32 -11.44
N ILE A 64 -6.19 12.01 -11.66
CA ILE A 64 -7.33 11.43 -12.38
C ILE A 64 -8.04 10.40 -11.49
N PRO A 65 -9.30 10.64 -11.09
CA PRO A 65 -10.08 9.77 -10.21
C PRO A 65 -10.82 8.66 -10.97
N THR A 66 -10.11 7.88 -11.79
CA THR A 66 -10.73 6.75 -12.50
C THR A 66 -10.05 5.43 -12.17
N SER A 67 -10.83 4.35 -12.16
CA SER A 67 -10.31 3.01 -11.88
C SER A 67 -9.29 2.53 -12.91
N GLN A 68 -9.27 3.11 -14.11
CA GLN A 68 -8.29 2.77 -15.14
C GLN A 68 -6.84 3.06 -14.70
N TYR A 69 -6.61 4.01 -13.79
CA TYR A 69 -5.27 4.41 -13.34
C TYR A 69 -4.91 3.85 -11.95
N TYR A 70 -5.67 2.88 -11.43
CA TYR A 70 -5.26 2.16 -10.21
C TYR A 70 -3.88 1.50 -10.31
N PRO A 71 -3.43 0.93 -11.46
CA PRO A 71 -2.07 0.40 -11.58
C PRO A 71 -1.00 1.45 -11.26
N LEU A 72 -1.14 2.67 -11.81
CA LEU A 72 -0.27 3.80 -11.49
C LEU A 72 -0.34 4.17 -10.01
N ARG A 73 -1.53 4.22 -9.41
CA ARG A 73 -1.67 4.50 -7.96
C ARG A 73 -0.97 3.45 -7.10
N PHE A 74 -0.96 2.18 -7.51
CA PHE A 74 -0.24 1.14 -6.78
C PHE A 74 1.27 1.40 -6.78
N HIS A 75 1.86 1.85 -7.89
CA HIS A 75 3.26 2.29 -7.91
C HIS A 75 3.51 3.44 -6.94
N CYS A 76 2.65 4.47 -6.98
CA CYS A 76 2.75 5.61 -6.08
C CYS A 76 2.56 5.23 -4.60
N ILE A 77 1.72 4.25 -4.27
CA ILE A 77 1.55 3.81 -2.88
C ILE A 77 2.77 3.01 -2.43
N ARG A 78 3.32 2.13 -3.27
CA ARG A 78 4.52 1.34 -2.92
C ARG A 78 5.76 2.20 -2.70
N LEU A 79 5.95 3.26 -3.48
CA LEU A 79 7.07 4.20 -3.25
C LEU A 79 6.91 4.96 -1.92
N LEU A 80 5.67 5.32 -1.55
CA LEU A 80 5.40 5.98 -0.27
C LEU A 80 5.53 5.02 0.92
N LEU A 81 5.09 3.75 0.77
CA LEU A 81 5.31 2.70 1.76
C LEU A 81 6.79 2.47 2.03
N ARG A 82 7.62 2.46 0.99
CA ARG A 82 9.08 2.39 1.12
C ARG A 82 9.62 3.52 1.97
N LEU A 83 9.20 4.76 1.71
CA LEU A 83 9.61 5.90 2.52
C LEU A 83 9.17 5.75 3.98
N ILE A 84 7.93 5.31 4.25
CA ILE A 84 7.45 5.04 5.62
C ILE A 84 8.36 4.03 6.31
N GLN A 85 8.64 2.90 5.65
CA GLN A 85 9.40 1.79 6.21
C GLN A 85 10.85 2.17 6.51
N GLN A 86 11.50 2.89 5.61
CA GLN A 86 12.93 3.19 5.69
C GLN A 86 13.23 4.41 6.57
N THR A 87 12.40 5.45 6.48
CA THR A 87 12.64 6.72 7.20
C THR A 87 11.86 6.82 8.51
N GLY A 88 10.82 6.00 8.70
CA GLY A 88 9.89 6.13 9.83
C GLY A 88 8.96 7.34 9.72
N THR A 89 8.96 8.06 8.59
CA THR A 89 8.05 9.18 8.35
C THR A 89 6.61 8.67 8.25
N PHE A 90 5.71 9.23 9.04
CA PHE A 90 4.29 8.91 8.93
C PHE A 90 3.69 9.57 7.68
N ILE A 91 3.09 8.77 6.80
CA ILE A 91 2.33 9.23 5.63
C ILE A 91 0.95 8.58 5.70
N PRO A 92 -0.16 9.34 5.73
CA PRO A 92 -1.49 8.76 5.85
C PRO A 92 -1.97 8.19 4.52
N LEU A 93 -1.62 6.93 4.21
CA LEU A 93 -1.99 6.27 2.95
C LEU A 93 -3.39 5.65 2.96
N THR A 94 -3.88 5.28 4.15
CA THR A 94 -5.19 4.66 4.37
C THR A 94 -6.34 5.35 3.61
N PRO A 95 -6.51 6.70 3.61
CA PRO A 95 -7.61 7.33 2.88
C PRO A 95 -7.59 7.08 1.36
N PHE A 96 -6.40 7.04 0.75
CA PHE A 96 -6.27 6.78 -0.69
C PHE A 96 -6.56 5.33 -1.05
N LEU A 97 -6.20 4.41 -0.16
CA LEU A 97 -6.49 2.99 -0.31
C LEU A 97 -7.99 2.69 -0.11
N LEU A 98 -8.62 3.33 0.88
CA LEU A 98 -10.06 3.22 1.10
C LEU A 98 -10.88 3.82 -0.05
N ASP A 99 -10.42 4.91 -0.67
CA ASP A 99 -11.02 5.47 -1.91
C ASP A 99 -11.01 4.46 -3.06
N MET A 100 -9.93 3.67 -3.20
CA MET A 100 -9.88 2.60 -4.20
C MET A 100 -10.83 1.45 -3.89
N ILE A 101 -11.07 1.13 -2.60
CA ILE A 101 -12.10 0.15 -2.20
C ILE A 101 -13.51 0.70 -2.43
N ASP A 102 -13.75 1.99 -2.17
CA ASP A 102 -15.05 2.63 -2.40
C ASP A 102 -15.32 2.95 -3.89
N SER A 103 -14.91 2.03 -4.76
CA SER A 103 -14.98 2.21 -6.20
C SER A 103 -16.27 1.64 -6.78
N PRO A 104 -16.88 2.30 -7.80
CA PRO A 104 -17.95 1.70 -8.57
C PRO A 104 -17.51 0.43 -9.30
N LEU A 105 -16.20 0.20 -9.46
CA LEU A 105 -15.62 -1.03 -10.00
C LEU A 105 -16.22 -2.29 -9.34
N PHE A 106 -16.45 -2.26 -8.03
CA PHE A 106 -16.93 -3.43 -7.27
C PHE A 106 -18.45 -3.56 -7.21
N LYS A 107 -19.20 -2.55 -7.67
CA LYS A 107 -20.67 -2.59 -7.78
C LYS A 107 -21.13 -3.17 -9.12
N ARG A 108 -20.30 -3.04 -10.15
CA ARG A 108 -20.58 -3.55 -11.49
C ARG A 108 -20.64 -5.06 -11.46
N GLN A 109 -21.55 -5.64 -12.24
CA GLN A 109 -21.49 -7.06 -12.56
C GLN A 109 -20.43 -7.22 -13.65
N PRO A 110 -19.27 -7.80 -13.34
CA PRO A 110 -18.20 -7.89 -14.32
C PRO A 110 -18.56 -8.91 -15.40
N THR A 111 -18.13 -8.64 -16.63
CA THR A 111 -18.20 -9.63 -17.69
C THR A 111 -17.22 -10.76 -17.36
N SER A 112 -17.75 -11.98 -17.28
CA SER A 112 -16.92 -13.17 -17.11
C SER A 112 -16.15 -13.38 -18.41
N THR A 113 -14.85 -13.16 -18.36
CA THR A 113 -13.94 -13.35 -19.49
C THR A 113 -12.75 -14.13 -18.97
N SER A 114 -12.35 -15.19 -19.68
CA SER A 114 -11.14 -15.97 -19.38
C SER A 114 -9.90 -15.15 -19.79
N LEU A 115 -9.68 -14.04 -19.11
CA LEU A 115 -8.54 -13.16 -19.34
C LEU A 115 -7.36 -13.58 -18.47
N LYS A 116 -6.16 -13.36 -18.99
CA LYS A 116 -4.93 -13.59 -18.24
C LYS A 116 -4.80 -12.63 -17.05
N ALA A 117 -4.10 -13.15 -16.02
CA ALA A 117 -3.41 -12.43 -14.96
C ALA A 117 -2.85 -11.07 -15.44
N LEU A 118 -3.17 -9.95 -14.79
CA LEU A 118 -2.44 -8.70 -15.01
C LEU A 118 -1.25 -8.64 -14.06
N ASP A 119 -0.11 -8.16 -14.56
CA ASP A 119 1.02 -7.77 -13.72
C ASP A 119 1.02 -6.26 -13.51
N TRP A 120 0.75 -5.85 -12.27
CA TRP A 120 0.75 -4.45 -11.86
C TRP A 120 2.13 -3.79 -12.01
N GLY A 121 3.21 -4.57 -11.99
CA GLY A 121 4.58 -4.10 -12.16
C GLY A 121 4.82 -3.40 -13.49
N TYR A 122 4.13 -3.82 -14.55
CA TYR A 122 4.34 -3.36 -15.92
C TYR A 122 3.16 -2.55 -16.49
N LEU A 123 2.28 -2.05 -15.63
CA LEU A 123 1.09 -1.30 -16.03
C LEU A 123 1.00 0.04 -15.30
N LEU A 124 0.80 1.11 -16.06
CA LEU A 124 0.33 2.40 -15.54
C LEU A 124 -1.18 2.57 -15.69
N ARG A 125 -1.77 1.86 -16.66
CA ARG A 125 -3.19 1.95 -16.98
C ARG A 125 -3.76 0.56 -17.25
N CYS A 126 -5.00 0.34 -16.83
CA CYS A 126 -5.76 -0.85 -17.17
C CYS A 126 -5.91 -0.97 -18.70
N PRO A 127 -5.52 -2.11 -19.29
CA PRO A 127 -5.79 -2.39 -20.70
C PRO A 127 -7.29 -2.36 -20.99
N LYS A 128 -7.68 -1.84 -22.17
CA LYS A 128 -9.10 -1.76 -22.57
C LYS A 128 -9.80 -3.13 -22.53
N SER A 129 -9.08 -4.21 -22.88
CA SER A 129 -9.58 -5.59 -22.84
C SER A 129 -9.99 -6.05 -21.43
N HIS A 130 -9.36 -5.50 -20.40
CA HIS A 130 -9.59 -5.87 -19.00
C HIS A 130 -10.51 -4.88 -18.29
N GLU A 131 -10.89 -3.78 -18.95
CA GLU A 131 -11.81 -2.80 -18.40
C GLU A 131 -13.17 -3.47 -18.10
N ASN A 132 -13.67 -3.32 -16.88
CA ASN A 132 -14.89 -3.99 -16.37
C ASN A 132 -14.84 -5.52 -16.27
N SER A 133 -13.71 -6.15 -16.52
CA SER A 133 -13.56 -7.60 -16.36
C SER A 133 -13.53 -8.01 -14.89
N ARG A 134 -13.92 -9.26 -14.62
CA ARG A 134 -13.82 -9.85 -13.26
C ARG A 134 -12.36 -9.93 -12.82
N VAL A 135 -11.47 -10.27 -13.74
CA VAL A 135 -10.02 -10.38 -13.51
C VAL A 135 -9.44 -9.07 -13.01
N TYR A 136 -9.82 -7.94 -13.60
CA TYR A 136 -9.37 -6.63 -13.15
C TYR A 136 -9.90 -6.28 -11.75
N ALA A 137 -11.21 -6.41 -11.52
CA ALA A 137 -11.81 -6.12 -10.22
C ALA A 137 -11.22 -7.00 -9.10
N ASP A 138 -11.12 -8.31 -9.32
CA ASP A 138 -10.54 -9.25 -8.35
C ASP A 138 -9.06 -8.99 -8.07
N GLY A 139 -8.32 -8.49 -9.06
CA GLY A 139 -6.92 -8.13 -8.90
C GLY A 139 -6.73 -6.80 -8.17
N VAL A 140 -7.56 -5.79 -8.44
CA VAL A 140 -7.57 -4.52 -7.69
C VAL A 140 -7.94 -4.75 -6.23
N ALA A 141 -8.94 -5.60 -5.97
CA ALA A 141 -9.34 -5.96 -4.60
C ALA A 141 -8.18 -6.59 -3.82
N GLU A 142 -7.48 -7.54 -4.44
CA GLU A 142 -6.33 -8.22 -3.84
C GLU A 142 -5.18 -7.25 -3.59
N GLU A 143 -4.83 -6.43 -4.58
CA GLU A 143 -3.72 -5.49 -4.48
C GLU A 143 -3.97 -4.40 -3.43
N THR A 144 -5.15 -3.79 -3.45
CA THR A 144 -5.50 -2.71 -2.51
C THR A 144 -5.57 -3.24 -1.07
N SER A 145 -6.07 -4.46 -0.87
CA SER A 145 -6.13 -5.08 0.46
C SER A 145 -4.73 -5.41 0.99
N TYR A 146 -3.82 -5.87 0.13
CA TYR A 146 -2.43 -6.10 0.50
C TYR A 146 -1.71 -4.80 0.86
N LEU A 147 -1.89 -3.73 0.09
CA LEU A 147 -1.28 -2.43 0.39
C LEU A 147 -1.83 -1.82 1.70
N LEU A 148 -3.11 -2.03 2.02
CA LEU A 148 -3.67 -1.66 3.34
C LEU A 148 -3.05 -2.45 4.48
N LEU A 149 -2.85 -3.75 4.29
CA LEU A 149 -2.16 -4.60 5.26
C LEU A 149 -0.74 -4.08 5.51
N GLU A 150 0.00 -3.77 4.44
CA GLU A 150 1.37 -3.26 4.52
C GLU A 150 1.45 -1.89 5.20
N ASP A 151 0.55 -0.95 4.85
CA ASP A 151 0.43 0.37 5.49
C ASP A 151 0.24 0.24 7.01
N HIS A 152 -0.72 -0.59 7.44
CA HIS A 152 -1.01 -0.75 8.86
C HIS A 152 0.06 -1.58 9.59
N ALA A 153 0.73 -2.51 8.91
CA ALA A 153 1.85 -3.25 9.49
C ALA A 153 3.01 -2.32 9.85
N CYS A 154 3.26 -1.26 9.07
CA CYS A 154 4.25 -0.23 9.40
C CYS A 154 3.97 0.47 10.74
N MET A 155 2.70 0.53 11.14
CA MET A 155 2.25 1.14 12.40
C MET A 155 1.95 0.12 13.50
N SER A 156 2.12 -1.19 13.25
CA SER A 156 1.63 -2.27 14.12
C SER A 156 2.23 -2.28 15.52
N LYS A 157 3.41 -1.65 15.70
CA LYS A 157 4.12 -1.50 16.97
C LYS A 157 3.88 -0.15 17.64
N SER A 158 3.15 0.77 17.02
CA SER A 158 2.89 2.09 17.57
C SER A 158 2.01 1.99 18.80
N ILE A 159 2.35 2.74 19.86
CA ILE A 159 1.50 2.86 21.05
C ILE A 159 0.11 3.42 20.70
N GLY A 160 0.01 4.26 19.67
CA GLY A 160 -1.26 4.82 19.19
C GLY A 160 -2.00 3.95 18.16
N PHE A 161 -1.54 2.73 17.89
CA PHE A 161 -2.19 1.87 16.88
C PHE A 161 -3.70 1.67 17.11
N PRO A 162 -4.20 1.42 18.35
CA PRO A 162 -5.62 1.23 18.60
C PRO A 162 -6.51 2.38 18.15
N GLU A 163 -6.02 3.61 18.24
CA GLU A 163 -6.71 4.81 17.80
C GLU A 163 -6.51 5.07 16.30
N LEU A 164 -5.29 4.86 15.79
CA LEU A 164 -4.94 5.07 14.38
C LEU A 164 -5.74 4.18 13.43
N VAL A 165 -6.08 2.96 13.85
CA VAL A 165 -6.74 1.95 13.01
C VAL A 165 -8.27 2.10 12.94
N LEU A 166 -8.89 2.89 13.85
CA LEU A 166 -10.35 3.00 13.94
C LEU A 166 -11.03 3.47 12.65
N PRO A 167 -10.52 4.51 11.93
CA PRO A 167 -11.13 4.94 10.68
C PRO A 167 -11.11 3.86 9.60
N ALA A 168 -10.04 3.06 9.55
CA ALA A 168 -9.91 1.94 8.62
C ALA A 168 -10.92 0.84 8.96
N LEU A 169 -10.99 0.39 10.22
CA LEU A 169 -11.93 -0.64 10.67
C LEU A 169 -13.38 -0.25 10.38
N THR A 170 -13.76 0.99 10.68
CA THR A 170 -15.11 1.50 10.47
C THR A 170 -15.48 1.47 8.98
N SER A 171 -14.60 2.00 8.14
CA SER A 171 -14.80 2.04 6.68
C SER A 171 -14.84 0.63 6.08
N LEU A 172 -13.90 -0.24 6.45
CA LEU A 172 -13.84 -1.62 5.95
C LEU A 172 -15.07 -2.43 6.33
N LYS A 173 -15.55 -2.34 7.58
CA LYS A 173 -16.80 -3.00 8.01
C LYS A 173 -18.00 -2.49 7.20
N LYS A 174 -18.09 -1.17 6.95
CA LYS A 174 -19.11 -0.59 6.06
C LYS A 174 -19.01 -1.14 4.64
N PHE A 175 -17.81 -1.14 4.06
CA PHE A 175 -17.56 -1.61 2.69
C PHE A 175 -17.89 -3.10 2.51
N SER A 176 -17.63 -3.94 3.51
CA SER A 176 -18.01 -5.36 3.46
C SER A 176 -19.51 -5.59 3.23
N LYS A 177 -20.35 -4.70 3.80
CA LYS A 177 -21.81 -4.72 3.61
C LYS A 177 -22.20 -4.09 2.27
N GLN A 178 -21.59 -2.95 1.94
CA GLN A 178 -21.87 -2.20 0.72
C GLN A 178 -21.54 -3.00 -0.56
N PHE A 179 -20.44 -3.77 -0.56
CA PHE A 179 -19.96 -4.54 -1.71
C PHE A 179 -20.21 -6.04 -1.54
N ASN A 180 -21.26 -6.41 -0.81
CA ASN A 180 -21.62 -7.81 -0.50
C ASN A 180 -21.72 -8.74 -1.72
N LYS A 181 -21.98 -8.21 -2.92
CA LYS A 181 -22.02 -8.98 -4.17
C LYS A 181 -20.64 -9.40 -4.68
N HIS A 182 -19.57 -8.72 -4.27
CA HIS A 182 -18.21 -8.98 -4.71
C HIS A 182 -17.45 -9.85 -3.70
N GLN A 183 -17.72 -11.16 -3.70
CA GLN A 183 -17.25 -12.09 -2.67
C GLN A 183 -15.73 -12.08 -2.41
N LYS A 184 -14.89 -11.94 -3.44
CA LYS A 184 -13.42 -11.93 -3.27
C LYS A 184 -12.95 -10.73 -2.44
N LEU A 185 -13.38 -9.52 -2.82
CA LEU A 185 -13.18 -8.30 -2.04
C LEU A 185 -13.69 -8.44 -0.60
N VAL A 186 -14.91 -8.93 -0.42
CA VAL A 186 -15.50 -9.12 0.93
C VAL A 186 -14.65 -10.08 1.76
N GLY A 187 -14.13 -11.15 1.16
CA GLY A 187 -13.20 -12.08 1.81
C GLY A 187 -11.92 -11.37 2.28
N HIS A 188 -11.27 -10.61 1.38
CA HIS A 188 -10.09 -9.84 1.74
C HIS A 188 -10.36 -8.81 2.86
N ILE A 189 -11.48 -8.10 2.79
CA ILE A 189 -11.89 -7.13 3.82
C ILE A 189 -12.09 -7.83 5.17
N LYS A 190 -12.79 -8.96 5.21
CA LYS A 190 -13.03 -9.70 6.46
C LYS A 190 -11.73 -10.16 7.10
N THR A 191 -10.83 -10.76 6.33
CA THR A 191 -9.51 -11.17 6.82
C THR A 191 -8.71 -9.97 7.31
N LEU A 192 -8.70 -8.86 6.57
CA LEU A 192 -7.98 -7.66 6.99
C LEU A 192 -8.55 -7.09 8.30
N VAL A 193 -9.87 -6.96 8.42
CA VAL A 193 -10.53 -6.51 9.67
C VAL A 193 -10.16 -7.40 10.85
N GLU A 194 -10.19 -8.71 10.67
CA GLU A 194 -9.79 -9.67 11.73
C GLU A 194 -8.34 -9.40 12.20
N LYS A 195 -7.39 -9.22 11.26
CA LYS A 195 -5.98 -8.98 11.63
C LYS A 195 -5.73 -7.61 12.21
N LEU A 196 -6.45 -6.58 11.75
CA LEU A 196 -6.40 -5.24 12.32
C LEU A 196 -6.92 -5.22 13.76
N GLU A 197 -8.05 -5.88 14.04
CA GLU A 197 -8.60 -6.01 15.40
C GLU A 197 -7.66 -6.82 16.30
N ALA A 198 -7.10 -7.93 15.82
CA ALA A 198 -6.14 -8.72 16.58
C ALA A 198 -4.89 -7.91 16.98
N ASN A 199 -4.38 -7.07 16.08
CA ASN A 199 -3.24 -6.20 16.38
C ASN A 199 -3.62 -5.05 17.31
N LYS A 200 -4.84 -4.52 17.19
CA LYS A 200 -5.39 -3.53 18.11
C LYS A 200 -5.40 -4.08 19.53
N SER A 201 -6.02 -5.24 19.75
CA SER A 201 -6.07 -5.88 21.08
C SER A 201 -4.67 -6.22 21.60
N PHE A 202 -3.78 -6.73 20.74
CA PHE A 202 -2.39 -6.97 21.11
C PHE A 202 -1.69 -5.71 21.65
N VAL A 203 -1.88 -4.55 21.01
CA VAL A 203 -1.29 -3.28 21.46
C VAL A 203 -1.97 -2.78 22.73
N GLU A 204 -3.29 -2.91 22.86
CA GLU A 204 -4.05 -2.56 24.08
C GLU A 204 -3.55 -3.35 25.29
N ASP A 205 -3.35 -4.66 25.15
CA ASP A 205 -2.83 -5.53 26.20
C ASP A 205 -1.40 -5.12 26.62
N LYS A 206 -0.54 -4.78 25.65
CA LYS A 206 0.82 -4.28 25.93
C LYS A 206 0.81 -2.90 26.58
N ARG A 207 -0.21 -2.07 26.32
CA ARG A 207 -0.40 -0.74 26.93
C ARG A 207 -0.92 -0.81 28.35
N ALA A 208 -1.77 -1.78 28.68
CA ALA A 208 -2.44 -1.90 29.97
C ALA A 208 -1.46 -1.98 31.16
N HIS A 209 -0.22 -2.44 30.92
CA HIS A 209 0.80 -2.64 31.95
C HIS A 209 1.87 -1.54 31.97
N LEU A 210 1.68 -0.42 31.28
CA LEU A 210 2.67 0.66 31.23
C LEU A 210 2.59 1.52 32.50
N GLY A 211 3.73 1.65 33.19
CA GLY A 211 3.89 2.54 34.35
C GLY A 211 4.20 3.99 33.99
N PHE A 212 3.96 4.43 32.74
CA PHE A 212 4.22 5.80 32.30
C PHE A 212 3.04 6.37 31.51
N GLY A 213 2.86 7.68 31.60
CA GLY A 213 1.84 8.42 30.87
C GLY A 213 2.36 9.08 29.59
N PRO A 214 1.49 9.73 28.81
CA PRO A 214 1.83 10.32 27.50
C PRO A 214 2.84 11.48 27.56
N LYS A 215 3.15 12.00 28.76
CA LYS A 215 4.18 13.03 28.95
C LYS A 215 5.59 12.48 28.72
N ASP A 216 5.80 11.18 28.91
CA ASP A 216 7.09 10.53 28.62
C ASP A 216 7.17 10.13 27.14
N ARG A 217 7.56 11.11 26.31
CA ARG A 217 7.69 10.92 24.87
C ARG A 217 8.75 9.89 24.51
N ALA A 218 9.85 9.83 25.25
CA ALA A 218 10.94 8.89 24.98
C ALA A 218 10.47 7.45 25.15
N ARG A 219 9.82 7.13 26.27
CA ARG A 219 9.24 5.78 26.48
C ARG A 219 8.10 5.47 25.52
N SER A 220 7.31 6.46 25.15
CA SER A 220 6.24 6.29 24.15
C SER A 220 6.79 5.94 22.77
N LEU A 221 7.90 6.55 22.35
CA LEU A 221 8.58 6.25 21.08
C LEU A 221 9.33 4.92 21.12
N ALA A 222 9.85 4.52 22.29
CA ALA A 222 10.52 3.24 22.51
C ALA A 222 9.53 2.06 22.68
N PHE A 223 8.22 2.31 22.74
CA PHE A 223 7.21 1.28 22.91
C PHE A 223 7.34 0.22 21.80
N LEU A 224 7.55 -1.04 22.22
CA LEU A 224 7.77 -2.20 21.35
C LEU A 224 8.90 -2.02 20.31
N ALA A 225 9.88 -1.12 20.55
CA ALA A 225 11.00 -0.92 19.64
C ALA A 225 11.79 -2.23 19.43
N ASP A 226 12.09 -2.94 20.52
CA ASP A 226 12.87 -4.20 20.53
C ASP A 226 12.08 -5.42 20.04
N LEU A 227 10.76 -5.30 19.89
CA LEU A 227 9.93 -6.39 19.40
C LEU A 227 10.12 -6.55 17.88
N PRO A 228 10.48 -7.75 17.38
CA PRO A 228 10.49 -8.01 15.95
C PRO A 228 9.11 -7.79 15.33
N PRO A 229 8.98 -7.14 14.16
CA PRO A 229 7.68 -6.89 13.53
C PRO A 229 6.83 -8.14 13.33
N GLU A 230 7.45 -9.29 13.05
CA GLU A 230 6.77 -10.57 12.82
C GLU A 230 6.10 -11.14 14.07
N LYS A 231 6.39 -10.60 15.25
CA LYS A 231 5.73 -10.98 16.51
C LYS A 231 4.42 -10.24 16.72
N THR A 232 4.12 -9.21 15.93
CA THR A 232 2.79 -8.60 15.93
C THR A 232 1.83 -9.43 15.06
N PRO A 233 0.52 -9.49 15.38
CA PRO A 233 -0.46 -10.18 14.54
C PRO A 233 -0.46 -9.72 13.07
N LEU A 234 -0.31 -8.40 12.83
CA LEU A 234 -0.23 -7.87 11.47
C LEU A 234 1.09 -8.21 10.77
N GLY A 235 2.22 -8.09 11.46
CA GLY A 235 3.52 -8.39 10.87
C GLY A 235 3.67 -9.87 10.52
N ALA A 236 3.18 -10.78 11.37
CA ALA A 236 3.10 -12.21 11.06
C ALA A 236 2.26 -12.48 9.80
N HIS A 237 1.10 -11.82 9.69
CA HIS A 237 0.22 -11.98 8.54
C HIS A 237 0.82 -11.38 7.26
N LEU A 238 1.44 -10.19 7.35
CA LEU A 238 2.12 -9.56 6.22
C LEU A 238 3.21 -10.48 5.68
N ARG A 239 4.09 -11.03 6.54
CA ARG A 239 5.14 -11.96 6.13
C ARG A 239 4.60 -13.15 5.35
N LEU A 240 3.49 -13.75 5.81
CA LEU A 240 2.84 -14.85 5.10
C LEU A 240 2.32 -14.40 3.72
N GLN A 241 1.64 -13.26 3.66
CA GLN A 241 1.09 -12.72 2.41
C GLN A 241 2.18 -12.31 1.42
N SER A 242 3.28 -11.73 1.88
CA SER A 242 4.44 -11.39 1.03
C SER A 242 5.00 -12.65 0.39
N LYS A 243 5.20 -13.73 1.15
CA LYS A 243 5.68 -15.01 0.61
C LYS A 243 4.74 -15.58 -0.47
N ILE A 244 3.43 -15.52 -0.24
CA ILE A 244 2.43 -15.96 -1.23
C ILE A 244 2.51 -15.12 -2.51
N ARG A 245 2.67 -13.80 -2.37
CA ARG A 245 2.81 -12.88 -3.52
C ARG A 245 4.08 -13.14 -4.31
N ASP A 246 5.21 -13.37 -3.65
CA ASP A 246 6.48 -13.66 -4.31
C ASP A 246 6.39 -14.94 -5.13
N GLN A 247 5.74 -15.98 -4.58
CA GLN A 247 5.47 -17.22 -5.31
C GLN A 247 4.56 -16.99 -6.53
N LYS A 248 3.51 -16.18 -6.38
CA LYS A 248 2.59 -15.83 -7.47
C LYS A 248 3.29 -15.04 -8.57
N ARG A 249 4.13 -14.06 -8.20
CA ARG A 249 4.94 -13.28 -9.14
C ARG A 249 5.91 -14.18 -9.89
N ALA A 250 6.67 -15.02 -9.19
CA ALA A 250 7.58 -15.98 -9.84
C ALA A 250 6.86 -16.98 -10.77
N ALA A 251 5.60 -17.32 -10.50
CA ALA A 251 4.79 -18.14 -11.40
C ALA A 251 4.35 -17.37 -12.66
N LEU A 252 3.97 -16.10 -12.51
CA LEU A 252 3.65 -15.21 -13.63
C LEU A 252 4.87 -14.99 -14.53
N ASP A 253 6.03 -14.70 -13.94
CA ASP A 253 7.28 -14.49 -14.68
C ASP A 253 7.67 -15.73 -15.48
N ARG A 254 7.63 -16.93 -14.86
CA ARG A 254 7.89 -18.19 -15.57
C ARG A 254 6.91 -18.43 -16.71
N SER A 255 5.65 -18.05 -16.55
CA SER A 255 4.64 -18.18 -17.61
C SER A 255 4.86 -17.19 -18.75
N ALA A 256 5.42 -16.01 -18.47
CA ALA A 256 5.80 -15.03 -19.49
C ALA A 256 6.98 -15.53 -20.34
N HIS A 257 8.03 -16.06 -19.71
CA HIS A 257 9.23 -16.55 -20.40
C HIS A 257 8.96 -17.77 -21.30
N LYS A 258 8.00 -18.64 -20.95
CA LYS A 258 7.60 -19.77 -21.81
C LYS A 258 6.96 -19.37 -23.14
N ASN A 259 6.47 -18.14 -23.28
CA ASN A 259 5.84 -17.66 -24.51
C ASN A 259 6.82 -16.91 -25.43
N ILE A 260 8.09 -16.79 -25.04
CA ILE A 260 9.14 -16.26 -25.91
C ILE A 260 9.59 -17.44 -26.78
N GLN A 261 9.23 -17.43 -28.07
CA GLN A 261 9.86 -18.32 -29.03
C GLN A 261 11.36 -17.98 -29.04
N VAL A 262 12.19 -18.98 -28.79
CA VAL A 262 13.61 -18.85 -29.08
C VAL A 262 13.69 -18.83 -30.60
N ASP A 263 14.03 -17.68 -31.17
CA ASP A 263 14.46 -17.63 -32.56
C ASP A 263 15.78 -18.41 -32.61
N ASP A 264 15.72 -19.62 -33.17
CA ASP A 264 16.90 -20.39 -33.54
C ASP A 264 17.52 -19.71 -34.76
N ASP A 265 18.50 -18.82 -34.53
CA ASP A 265 19.43 -18.30 -35.55
C ASP A 265 20.49 -19.34 -35.93
#